data_AF-A0A7V0T974-F1
#
_entry.id   AF-A0A7V0T974-F1
#
_cell.length_a   1.000
_cell.length_b   1.000
_cell.length_c   1.000
_cell.angle_alpha   90.00
_cell.angle_beta   90.00
_cell.angle_gamma   90.00
#
_symmetry.space_group_name_H-M   'P 1'
#
loop_
_entity.id
_entity.type
_entity.pdbx_description
1 polymer ?
#
loop_
_entity_poly.entity_id
_entity_poly.type
_entity_poly.pdbx_seq_one_letter_code
_entity_poly.pdbx_strand_id
1 'polypeptide(L)'
;MKLSAGTQVQHEDFGFGTVQQVVGDIAVVQFYGEDFEVAIGELRTNEEFQGRTAVNRHKQNERKVAFRRAFEAINMGIVPPEPVELIELTMGGGKYSEKINLWLSEAEKKGLCKVIFGNYGTGKSHFLHLARAIALEAGWVVSYLEFDPKAADPAKPHLVYRSLMSNLHFPEREDGSRIDGYMGFVREIRNSWLKIRDLPHFKSSPWFKNGFEALITEPHSDEQEYLDACGWLFGQNNALQTIRRIAKYARLAPRAIPNMPKIKETAEIYVHHLV
;
A
#
# COMPACT_ATOMS: atom_id res chain seq x y z
N MET A 1 -21.72 -23.12 39.17
CA MET A 1 -20.68 -23.02 38.12
C MET A 1 -19.86 -24.30 38.18
N LYS A 2 -19.80 -25.10 37.11
CA LYS A 2 -19.00 -26.35 37.12
C LYS A 2 -17.63 -26.05 36.51
N LEU A 3 -16.65 -25.75 37.36
CA LEU A 3 -15.25 -25.63 36.94
C LEU A 3 -14.64 -27.04 36.88
N SER A 4 -13.88 -27.33 35.83
CA SER A 4 -13.17 -28.60 35.67
C SER A 4 -11.69 -28.34 35.40
N ALA A 5 -10.82 -29.31 35.71
CA ALA A 5 -9.40 -29.21 35.40
C ALA A 5 -9.20 -28.94 33.90
N GLY A 6 -8.38 -27.95 33.57
CA GLY A 6 -8.14 -27.43 32.22
C GLY A 6 -9.03 -26.26 31.79
N THR A 7 -9.98 -25.82 32.62
CA THR A 7 -10.85 -24.66 32.29
C THR A 7 -10.05 -23.35 32.43
N GLN A 8 -10.11 -22.49 31.41
CA GLN A 8 -9.55 -21.13 31.52
C GLN A 8 -10.50 -20.22 32.31
N VAL A 9 -9.96 -19.53 33.30
CA VAL A 9 -10.68 -18.64 34.21
C VAL A 9 -9.96 -17.30 34.32
N GLN A 10 -10.68 -16.25 34.70
CA GLN A 10 -10.11 -14.93 34.97
C GLN A 10 -10.35 -14.56 36.43
N HIS A 11 -9.30 -14.08 37.10
CA HIS A 11 -9.34 -13.44 38.42
C HIS A 11 -9.15 -11.93 38.27
N GLU A 12 -9.79 -11.13 39.12
CA GLU A 12 -9.71 -9.65 39.05
C GLU A 12 -8.29 -9.14 39.25
N ASP A 13 -7.55 -9.71 40.21
CA ASP A 13 -6.18 -9.27 40.54
C ASP A 13 -5.09 -10.01 39.76
N PHE A 14 -5.30 -11.29 39.39
CA PHE A 14 -4.26 -12.15 38.82
C PHE A 14 -4.37 -12.33 37.31
N GLY A 15 -5.47 -11.91 36.69
CA GLY A 15 -5.66 -12.03 35.24
C GLY A 15 -6.11 -13.43 34.82
N PHE A 16 -5.60 -13.93 33.68
CA PHE A 16 -6.02 -15.21 33.11
C PHE A 16 -5.21 -16.38 33.67
N GLY A 17 -5.90 -17.44 34.08
CA GLY A 17 -5.28 -18.65 34.62
C GLY A 17 -5.99 -19.92 34.16
N THR A 18 -5.32 -21.05 34.36
CA THR A 18 -5.86 -22.37 34.01
C THR A 18 -6.13 -23.15 35.28
N VAL A 19 -7.38 -23.62 35.46
CA VAL A 19 -7.76 -24.43 36.62
C VAL A 19 -7.03 -25.76 36.57
N GLN A 20 -6.21 -26.06 37.57
CA GLN A 20 -5.52 -27.35 37.71
C GLN A 20 -6.40 -28.35 38.46
N GLN A 21 -7.04 -27.90 39.55
CA GLN A 21 -7.88 -28.74 40.39
C GLN A 21 -8.99 -27.93 41.06
N VAL A 22 -10.13 -28.56 41.31
CA VAL A 22 -11.24 -27.95 42.06
C VAL A 22 -11.57 -28.84 43.25
N VAL A 23 -11.56 -28.27 44.45
CA VAL A 23 -11.85 -28.97 45.70
C VAL A 23 -12.86 -28.16 46.50
N GLY A 24 -14.13 -28.58 46.45
CA GLY A 24 -15.23 -27.86 47.10
C GLY A 24 -15.44 -26.48 46.47
N ASP A 25 -15.34 -25.43 47.29
CA ASP A 25 -15.53 -24.02 46.89
C ASP A 25 -14.21 -23.29 46.55
N ILE A 26 -13.08 -24.02 46.53
CA ILE A 26 -11.76 -23.48 46.20
C ILE A 26 -11.25 -24.18 44.93
N ALA A 27 -10.68 -23.39 44.02
CA ALA A 27 -9.99 -23.88 42.84
C ALA A 27 -8.50 -23.53 42.91
N VAL A 28 -7.65 -24.51 42.61
CA VAL A 28 -6.23 -24.30 42.36
C VAL A 28 -6.08 -23.88 40.90
N VAL A 29 -5.61 -22.67 40.68
CA VAL A 29 -5.49 -22.06 39.35
C VAL A 29 -4.04 -21.64 39.12
N GLN A 30 -3.48 -22.05 38.00
CA GLN A 30 -2.14 -21.64 37.61
C GLN A 30 -2.19 -20.27 36.94
N PHE A 31 -1.53 -19.29 37.55
CA PHE A 31 -1.31 -17.94 37.01
C PHE A 31 0.20 -17.72 36.86
N TYR A 32 0.65 -17.24 35.69
CA TYR A 32 2.07 -16.96 35.40
C TYR A 32 3.05 -18.13 35.66
N GLY A 33 2.57 -19.36 35.68
CA GLY A 33 3.38 -20.56 35.96
C GLY A 33 3.42 -20.99 37.43
N GLU A 34 2.78 -20.24 38.33
CA GLU A 34 2.64 -20.57 39.76
C GLU A 34 1.18 -20.90 40.11
N ASP A 35 0.98 -21.81 41.07
CA ASP A 35 -0.34 -22.28 41.46
C ASP A 35 -0.88 -21.44 42.63
N PHE A 36 -2.08 -20.89 42.47
CA PHE A 36 -2.78 -20.10 43.47
C PHE A 36 -4.09 -20.77 43.88
N GLU A 37 -4.39 -20.78 45.18
CA GLU A 37 -5.67 -21.19 45.72
C GLU A 37 -6.64 -20.01 45.71
N VAL A 38 -7.71 -20.11 44.90
CA VAL A 38 -8.66 -19.01 44.70
C VAL A 38 -10.08 -19.51 44.92
N ALA A 39 -10.92 -18.70 45.57
CA ALA A 39 -12.32 -19.04 45.77
C ALA A 39 -13.06 -19.06 44.42
N ILE A 40 -13.93 -20.05 44.19
CA ILE A 40 -14.67 -20.18 42.91
C ILE A 40 -15.51 -18.93 42.62
N GLY A 41 -16.01 -18.24 43.66
CA GLY A 41 -16.76 -16.99 43.53
C GLY A 41 -15.96 -15.81 42.99
N GLU A 42 -14.63 -15.86 43.06
CA GLU A 42 -13.70 -14.83 42.55
C GLU A 42 -13.24 -15.11 41.11
N LEU A 43 -13.60 -16.29 40.56
CA LEU A 43 -13.21 -16.73 39.23
C LEU A 43 -14.37 -16.54 38.24
N ARG A 44 -14.09 -15.92 37.09
CA ARG A 44 -15.04 -15.79 35.97
C ARG A 44 -14.67 -16.75 34.84
N THR A 45 -15.62 -17.52 34.32
CA THR A 45 -15.42 -18.39 33.14
C THR A 45 -15.58 -17.59 31.86
N ASN A 46 -14.83 -17.99 30.84
CA ASN A 46 -14.79 -17.34 29.53
C ASN A 46 -16.10 -17.46 28.69
N GLU A 47 -17.20 -17.95 29.26
CA GLU A 47 -18.51 -18.03 28.58
C GLU A 47 -19.41 -16.81 28.84
N GLU A 48 -19.09 -15.95 29.81
CA GLU A 48 -19.84 -14.69 30.06
C GLU A 48 -19.09 -13.42 29.62
N PHE A 49 -17.96 -13.57 28.91
CA PHE A 49 -17.32 -12.47 28.20
C PHE A 49 -17.28 -12.76 26.70
N GLN A 50 -18.42 -12.58 26.03
CA GLN A 50 -18.37 -12.10 24.65
C GLN A 50 -17.83 -10.66 24.70
N GLY A 51 -16.51 -10.55 24.86
CA GLY A 51 -15.80 -9.33 24.57
C GLY A 51 -16.25 -8.90 23.19
N ARG A 52 -16.96 -7.77 23.11
CA ARG A 52 -17.16 -7.06 21.86
C ARG A 52 -15.76 -6.67 21.42
N THR A 53 -15.10 -7.57 20.68
CA THR A 53 -13.85 -7.30 20.01
C THR A 53 -14.04 -6.00 19.25
N ALA A 54 -13.16 -5.03 19.50
CA ALA A 54 -13.16 -3.70 18.89
C ALA A 54 -12.86 -3.75 17.38
N VAL A 55 -13.13 -4.88 16.72
CA VAL A 55 -12.82 -5.17 15.32
C VAL A 55 -13.87 -4.54 14.37
N ASN A 56 -15.02 -4.10 14.87
CA ASN A 56 -16.05 -3.46 14.02
C ASN A 56 -16.30 -1.97 14.28
N ARG A 57 -15.97 -1.40 15.44
CA ARG A 57 -16.26 0.02 15.70
C ARG A 57 -15.34 0.98 14.94
N HIS A 58 -14.06 0.65 14.79
CA HIS A 58 -13.12 1.48 14.02
C HIS A 58 -13.47 1.46 12.51
N LYS A 59 -13.54 0.28 11.88
CA LYS A 59 -13.97 0.16 10.48
C LYS A 59 -15.36 0.73 10.19
N GLN A 60 -16.32 0.55 11.09
CA GLN A 60 -17.66 1.11 10.92
C GLN A 60 -17.70 2.64 11.11
N ASN A 61 -16.87 3.20 12.00
CA ASN A 61 -16.71 4.65 12.13
C ASN A 61 -15.95 5.24 10.93
N GLU A 62 -14.89 4.59 10.47
CA GLU A 62 -14.15 4.96 9.26
C GLU A 62 -15.07 4.98 8.04
N ARG A 63 -15.87 3.93 7.85
CA ARG A 63 -16.85 3.87 6.76
C ARG A 63 -17.93 4.95 6.89
N LYS A 64 -18.38 5.27 8.10
CA LYS A 64 -19.31 6.41 8.31
C LYS A 64 -18.67 7.75 7.95
N VAL A 65 -17.38 7.94 8.25
CA VAL A 65 -16.64 9.15 7.90
C VAL A 65 -16.41 9.23 6.39
N ALA A 66 -15.99 8.13 5.77
CA ALA A 66 -15.81 7.99 4.32
C ALA A 66 -17.11 8.31 3.57
N PHE A 67 -18.23 7.71 3.99
CA PHE A 67 -19.54 7.99 3.43
C PHE A 67 -19.93 9.46 3.55
N ARG A 68 -19.73 10.09 4.72
CA ARG A 68 -20.04 11.52 4.91
C ARG A 68 -19.20 12.41 3.99
N ARG A 69 -17.90 12.14 3.87
CA ARG A 69 -16.99 12.86 2.96
C ARG A 69 -17.40 12.69 1.51
N ALA A 70 -17.76 11.47 1.11
CA ALA A 70 -18.25 11.19 -0.24
C ALA A 70 -19.56 11.93 -0.52
N PHE A 71 -20.48 11.96 0.44
CA PHE A 71 -21.74 12.70 0.33
C PHE A 71 -21.52 14.21 0.23
N GLU A 72 -20.62 14.78 1.04
CA GLU A 72 -20.22 16.18 0.95
C GLU A 72 -19.55 16.51 -0.39
N ALA A 73 -18.67 15.64 -0.89
CA ALA A 73 -18.03 15.81 -2.19
C ALA A 73 -19.08 15.88 -3.32
N ILE A 74 -20.05 14.98 -3.31
CA ILE A 74 -21.16 14.98 -4.28
C ILE A 74 -21.96 16.29 -4.20
N ASN A 75 -22.26 16.77 -2.99
CA ASN A 75 -22.96 18.05 -2.80
C ASN A 75 -22.16 19.24 -3.35
N MET A 76 -20.84 19.17 -3.35
CA MET A 76 -19.95 20.19 -3.93
C MET A 76 -19.71 19.99 -5.44
N GLY A 77 -20.27 18.95 -6.06
CA GLY A 77 -20.01 18.61 -7.46
C GLY A 77 -18.62 18.01 -7.70
N ILE A 78 -17.99 17.48 -6.66
CA ILE A 78 -16.65 16.88 -6.68
C ILE A 78 -16.77 15.35 -6.64
N VAL A 79 -15.83 14.66 -7.27
CA VAL A 79 -15.75 13.19 -7.25
C VAL A 79 -15.44 12.71 -5.82
N PRO A 80 -16.17 11.73 -5.26
CA PRO A 80 -15.84 11.13 -3.98
C PRO A 80 -14.36 10.70 -3.88
N PRO A 81 -13.66 11.09 -2.80
CA PRO A 81 -12.23 10.82 -2.66
C PRO A 81 -11.93 9.35 -2.32
N GLU A 82 -12.88 8.67 -1.67
CA GLU A 82 -12.71 7.29 -1.19
C GLU A 82 -13.14 6.29 -2.29
N PRO A 83 -12.27 5.33 -2.69
CA PRO A 83 -12.54 4.39 -3.78
C PRO A 83 -13.83 3.58 -3.64
N VAL A 84 -14.10 3.04 -2.45
CA VAL A 84 -15.25 2.15 -2.20
C VAL A 84 -16.56 2.93 -2.36
N GLU A 85 -16.65 4.09 -1.71
CA GLU A 85 -17.80 4.98 -1.75
C GLU A 85 -18.00 5.58 -3.15
N LEU A 86 -16.92 5.85 -3.89
CA LEU A 86 -17.01 6.25 -5.29
C LEU A 86 -17.71 5.19 -6.15
N ILE A 87 -17.35 3.91 -5.97
CA ILE A 87 -17.97 2.79 -6.70
C ILE A 87 -19.44 2.63 -6.30
N GLU A 88 -19.72 2.61 -5.00
CA GLU A 88 -21.08 2.41 -4.47
C GLU A 88 -22.04 3.54 -4.87
N LEU A 89 -21.58 4.80 -4.87
CA LEU A 89 -22.41 5.96 -5.18
C LEU A 89 -22.52 6.25 -6.68
N THR A 90 -21.72 5.59 -7.52
CA THR A 90 -21.81 5.75 -8.97
C THR A 90 -22.98 4.95 -9.53
N MET A 91 -23.86 5.62 -10.30
CA MET A 91 -24.95 4.95 -11.00
C MET A 91 -24.42 3.86 -11.95
N GLY A 92 -24.85 2.62 -11.75
CA GLY A 92 -24.37 1.48 -12.52
C GLY A 92 -22.94 1.06 -12.18
N GLY A 93 -22.40 1.49 -11.02
CA GLY A 93 -21.05 1.17 -10.55
C GLY A 93 -20.71 -0.32 -10.67
N GLY A 94 -21.61 -1.21 -10.23
CA GLY A 94 -21.40 -2.66 -10.35
C GLY A 94 -21.14 -3.16 -11.78
N LYS A 95 -21.88 -2.65 -12.78
CA LYS A 95 -21.67 -2.99 -14.19
C LYS A 95 -20.31 -2.49 -14.70
N TYR A 96 -19.89 -1.31 -14.26
CA TYR A 96 -18.57 -0.78 -14.59
C TYR A 96 -17.45 -1.58 -13.90
N SER A 97 -17.62 -1.97 -12.64
CA SER A 97 -16.70 -2.82 -11.90
C SER A 97 -16.50 -4.17 -12.58
N GLU A 98 -17.58 -4.87 -12.95
CA GLU A 98 -17.49 -6.11 -13.71
C GLU A 98 -16.71 -5.95 -15.02
N LYS A 99 -17.02 -4.89 -15.78
CA LYS A 99 -16.39 -4.61 -17.07
C LYS A 99 -14.90 -4.29 -16.92
N ILE A 100 -14.53 -3.48 -15.93
CA ILE A 100 -13.15 -3.08 -15.68
C ILE A 100 -12.34 -4.24 -15.11
N ASN A 101 -12.91 -5.03 -14.20
CA ASN A 101 -12.28 -6.25 -13.68
C ASN A 101 -12.02 -7.28 -14.78
N LEU A 102 -12.94 -7.43 -15.73
CA LEU A 102 -12.71 -8.25 -16.91
C LEU A 102 -11.54 -7.74 -17.77
N TRP A 103 -11.39 -6.42 -17.90
CA TRP A 103 -10.24 -5.87 -18.61
C TRP A 103 -8.93 -6.10 -17.86
N LEU A 104 -8.94 -5.98 -16.53
CA LEU A 104 -7.76 -6.15 -15.69
C LEU A 104 -7.30 -7.61 -15.61
N SER A 105 -8.22 -8.59 -15.64
CA SER A 105 -7.87 -10.01 -15.54
C SER A 105 -7.01 -10.53 -16.71
N GLU A 106 -7.13 -9.92 -17.89
CA GLU A 106 -6.28 -10.23 -19.05
C GLU A 106 -5.03 -9.35 -19.15
N ALA A 107 -5.01 -8.21 -18.44
CA ALA A 107 -4.00 -7.17 -18.58
C ALA A 107 -2.60 -7.63 -18.14
N GLU A 108 -2.50 -8.47 -17.11
CA GLU A 108 -1.22 -9.01 -16.63
C GLU A 108 -0.45 -9.77 -17.72
N LYS A 109 -1.16 -10.48 -18.61
CA LYS A 109 -0.55 -11.35 -19.63
C LYS A 109 -0.32 -10.66 -20.97
N LYS A 110 -1.21 -9.75 -21.36
CA LYS A 110 -1.24 -9.19 -22.72
C LYS A 110 -1.03 -7.66 -22.75
N GLY A 111 -1.02 -7.00 -21.60
CA GLY A 111 -1.13 -5.55 -21.52
C GLY A 111 -2.52 -5.05 -21.91
N LEU A 112 -2.82 -3.80 -21.59
CA LEU A 112 -4.11 -3.18 -21.87
C LEU A 112 -3.95 -1.69 -22.15
N CYS A 113 -4.53 -1.22 -23.26
CA CYS A 113 -4.69 0.21 -23.55
C CYS A 113 -6.14 0.50 -23.93
N LYS A 114 -6.76 1.47 -23.26
CA LYS A 114 -8.12 1.94 -23.54
C LYS A 114 -8.11 3.45 -23.70
N VAL A 115 -8.90 3.93 -24.68
CA VAL A 115 -9.11 5.36 -24.91
C VAL A 115 -10.60 5.64 -24.77
N ILE A 116 -10.93 6.69 -24.01
CA ILE A 116 -12.32 7.04 -23.69
C ILE A 116 -12.65 8.35 -24.38
N PHE A 117 -13.62 8.27 -25.29
CA PHE A 117 -14.13 9.43 -26.02
C PHE A 117 -15.48 9.87 -25.45
N GLY A 118 -15.76 11.16 -25.53
CA GLY A 118 -17.02 11.73 -25.06
C GLY A 118 -16.98 13.25 -25.04
N ASN A 119 -18.15 13.88 -25.13
CA ASN A 119 -18.28 15.33 -25.09
C ASN A 119 -17.88 15.91 -23.74
N TYR A 120 -17.66 17.23 -23.68
CA TYR A 120 -17.43 17.90 -22.41
C TYR A 120 -18.61 17.67 -21.45
N GLY A 121 -18.32 17.43 -20.16
CA GLY A 121 -19.35 17.18 -19.14
C GLY A 121 -19.95 15.76 -19.12
N THR A 122 -19.57 14.85 -20.02
CA THR A 122 -20.14 13.48 -20.04
C THR A 122 -19.54 12.52 -18.98
N GLY A 123 -18.82 13.04 -17.98
CA GLY A 123 -18.26 12.22 -16.90
C GLY A 123 -16.99 11.42 -17.25
N LYS A 124 -16.20 11.82 -18.25
CA LYS A 124 -14.95 11.12 -18.61
C LYS A 124 -13.96 11.03 -17.44
N SER A 125 -13.70 12.15 -16.77
CA SER A 125 -12.81 12.19 -15.60
C SER A 125 -13.37 11.32 -14.47
N HIS A 126 -14.68 11.38 -14.22
CA HIS A 126 -15.35 10.51 -13.26
C HIS A 126 -15.14 9.03 -13.57
N PHE A 127 -15.28 8.62 -14.83
CA PHE A 127 -15.00 7.25 -15.24
C PHE A 127 -13.54 6.84 -14.98
N LEU A 128 -12.57 7.72 -15.23
CA LEU A 128 -11.16 7.43 -14.94
C LEU A 128 -10.90 7.29 -13.44
N HIS A 129 -11.53 8.11 -12.60
CA HIS A 129 -11.49 7.95 -11.15
C HIS A 129 -12.12 6.63 -10.70
N LEU A 130 -13.24 6.23 -11.31
CA LEU A 130 -13.88 4.95 -11.05
C LEU A 130 -12.98 3.77 -11.44
N ALA A 131 -12.36 3.83 -12.62
CA ALA A 131 -11.42 2.80 -13.06
C ALA A 131 -10.20 2.68 -12.15
N ARG A 132 -9.68 3.82 -11.67
CA ARG A 132 -8.63 3.85 -10.65
C ARG A 132 -9.09 3.18 -9.35
N ALA A 133 -10.27 3.50 -8.85
CA ALA A 133 -10.81 2.93 -7.62
C ALA A 133 -10.94 1.40 -7.72
N ILE A 134 -11.51 0.91 -8.82
CA ILE A 134 -11.69 -0.52 -9.07
C ILE A 134 -10.35 -1.24 -9.20
N ALA A 135 -9.38 -0.63 -9.90
CA ALA A 135 -8.05 -1.22 -10.04
C ALA A 135 -7.32 -1.35 -8.69
N LEU A 136 -7.45 -0.34 -7.81
CA LEU A 136 -6.90 -0.40 -6.45
C LEU A 136 -7.55 -1.51 -5.60
N GLU A 137 -8.88 -1.64 -5.67
CA GLU A 137 -9.61 -2.71 -4.98
C GLU A 137 -9.20 -4.10 -5.50
N ALA A 138 -8.90 -4.21 -6.81
CA ALA A 138 -8.38 -5.42 -7.43
C ALA A 138 -6.88 -5.68 -7.16
N GLY A 139 -6.23 -4.89 -6.30
CA GLY A 139 -4.83 -5.10 -5.89
C GLY A 139 -3.78 -4.56 -6.87
N TRP A 140 -4.16 -3.71 -7.83
CA TRP A 140 -3.22 -3.08 -8.74
C TRP A 140 -2.62 -1.83 -8.13
N VAL A 141 -1.35 -1.54 -8.45
CA VAL A 141 -0.77 -0.22 -8.21
C VAL A 141 -1.26 0.72 -9.30
N VAL A 142 -1.76 1.90 -8.92
CA VAL A 142 -2.35 2.86 -9.86
C VAL A 142 -1.63 4.19 -9.80
N SER A 143 -1.44 4.82 -10.95
CA SER A 143 -1.04 6.23 -11.05
C SER A 143 -2.08 7.01 -11.85
N TYR A 144 -2.39 8.22 -11.40
CA TYR A 144 -3.28 9.15 -12.08
C TYR A 144 -2.52 10.45 -12.36
N LEU A 145 -2.62 10.95 -13.58
CA LEU A 145 -2.12 12.26 -13.94
C LEU A 145 -3.04 12.93 -14.95
N GLU A 146 -2.96 14.25 -14.95
CA GLU A 146 -3.55 15.09 -15.97
C GLU A 146 -2.41 15.80 -16.70
N PHE A 147 -2.48 15.82 -18.03
CA PHE A 147 -1.48 16.53 -18.81
C PHE A 147 -1.70 18.03 -18.64
N ASP A 148 -0.69 18.68 -18.06
CA ASP A 148 -0.63 20.11 -17.86
C ASP A 148 0.75 20.62 -18.33
N PRO A 149 0.82 21.71 -19.11
CA PRO A 149 2.08 22.24 -19.63
C PRO A 149 3.12 22.62 -18.56
N LYS A 150 2.72 22.85 -17.29
CA LYS A 150 3.64 23.17 -16.20
C LYS A 150 4.05 21.94 -15.40
N ALA A 151 3.13 21.02 -15.15
CA ALA A 151 3.35 19.86 -14.28
C ALA A 151 3.76 18.59 -15.03
N ALA A 152 3.05 18.25 -16.11
CA ALA A 152 3.21 17.00 -16.85
C ALA A 152 3.12 17.24 -18.36
N ASP A 153 4.03 18.05 -18.89
CA ASP A 153 4.10 18.39 -20.30
C ASP A 153 4.44 17.15 -21.15
N PRO A 154 3.56 16.70 -22.06
CA PRO A 154 3.82 15.57 -22.95
C PRO A 154 5.06 15.74 -23.83
N ALA A 155 5.47 16.99 -24.12
CA ALA A 155 6.70 17.28 -24.86
C ALA A 155 7.97 17.04 -24.03
N LYS A 156 7.83 16.84 -22.71
CA LYS A 156 8.92 16.60 -21.76
C LYS A 156 8.68 15.27 -21.03
N PRO A 157 9.02 14.12 -21.64
CA PRO A 157 8.71 12.80 -21.10
C PRO A 157 9.20 12.55 -19.67
N HIS A 158 10.31 13.16 -19.27
CA HIS A 158 10.85 13.09 -17.91
C HIS A 158 9.90 13.68 -16.86
N LEU A 159 9.13 14.73 -17.20
CA LEU A 159 8.11 15.31 -16.30
C LEU A 159 6.91 14.38 -16.16
N VAL A 160 6.47 13.77 -17.27
CA VAL A 160 5.40 12.77 -17.26
C VAL A 160 5.79 11.55 -16.42
N TYR A 161 7.00 11.00 -16.64
CA TYR A 161 7.51 9.88 -15.83
C TYR A 161 7.61 10.26 -14.35
N ARG A 162 8.16 11.43 -14.03
CA ARG A 162 8.22 11.91 -12.65
C ARG A 162 6.84 12.02 -12.01
N SER A 163 5.85 12.55 -12.74
CA SER A 163 4.49 12.65 -12.24
C SER A 163 3.85 11.27 -12.05
N LEU A 164 4.05 10.34 -12.98
CA LEU A 164 3.57 8.95 -12.86
C LEU A 164 4.10 8.30 -11.58
N MET A 165 5.41 8.38 -11.41
CA MET A 165 6.14 7.80 -10.30
C MET A 165 5.79 8.43 -8.95
N SER A 166 5.57 9.76 -8.92
CA SER A 166 5.21 10.48 -7.69
C SER A 166 3.75 10.26 -7.29
N ASN A 167 2.88 9.93 -8.25
CA ASN A 167 1.45 9.71 -8.04
C ASN A 167 1.10 8.21 -7.89
N LEU A 168 2.10 7.33 -7.74
CA LEU A 168 1.86 5.91 -7.47
C LEU A 168 1.07 5.75 -6.16
N HIS A 169 -0.06 5.08 -6.27
CA HIS A 169 -0.92 4.71 -5.17
C HIS A 169 -0.94 3.19 -5.06
N PHE A 170 -0.48 2.68 -3.93
CA PHE A 170 -0.41 1.27 -3.64
C PHE A 170 -1.68 0.81 -2.91
N PRO A 171 -2.22 -0.36 -3.27
CA PRO A 171 -3.36 -0.93 -2.57
C PRO A 171 -2.97 -1.34 -1.14
N GLU A 172 -3.98 -1.41 -0.27
CA GLU A 172 -3.82 -2.00 1.07
C GLU A 172 -3.65 -3.51 0.93
N ARG A 173 -2.73 -4.10 1.70
CA ARG A 173 -2.49 -5.53 1.71
C ARG A 173 -3.46 -6.24 2.65
N GLU A 174 -3.54 -7.56 2.54
CA GLU A 174 -4.42 -8.39 3.39
C GLU A 174 -4.10 -8.25 4.90
N ASP A 175 -2.84 -7.96 5.23
CA ASP A 175 -2.38 -7.71 6.60
C ASP A 175 -2.64 -6.29 7.11
N GLY A 176 -3.28 -5.44 6.30
CA GLY A 176 -3.54 -4.03 6.59
C GLY A 176 -2.33 -3.11 6.41
N SER A 177 -1.19 -3.64 5.98
CA SER A 177 -0.02 -2.81 5.66
C SER A 177 -0.19 -2.13 4.29
N ARG A 178 0.38 -0.94 4.17
CA ARG A 178 0.34 -0.16 2.93
C ARG A 178 1.69 0.49 2.66
N ILE A 179 2.00 0.62 1.37
CA ILE A 179 3.16 1.37 0.90
C ILE A 179 2.75 2.84 0.75
N ASP A 180 3.32 3.70 1.59
CA ASP A 180 3.11 5.14 1.52
C ASP A 180 4.16 5.82 0.65
N GLY A 181 3.68 6.26 -0.52
CA GLY A 181 4.47 7.02 -1.49
C GLY A 181 5.70 6.27 -2.01
N TYR A 182 6.58 7.02 -2.66
CA TYR A 182 7.76 6.45 -3.31
C TYR A 182 8.82 5.97 -2.30
N MET A 183 8.93 6.59 -1.12
CA MET A 183 9.90 6.19 -0.09
C MET A 183 9.55 4.84 0.53
N GLY A 184 8.26 4.60 0.84
CA GLY A 184 7.80 3.28 1.26
C GLY A 184 8.09 2.23 0.19
N PHE A 185 7.92 2.59 -1.09
CA PHE A 185 8.20 1.68 -2.20
C PHE A 185 9.69 1.32 -2.31
N VAL A 186 10.59 2.29 -2.17
CA VAL A 186 12.04 2.02 -2.13
C VAL A 186 12.38 1.10 -0.96
N ARG A 187 11.81 1.33 0.22
CA ARG A 187 12.04 0.49 1.40
C ARG A 187 11.64 -0.96 1.14
N GLU A 188 10.49 -1.17 0.53
CA GLU A 188 9.98 -2.51 0.20
C GLU A 188 10.89 -3.23 -0.81
N ILE A 189 11.31 -2.54 -1.86
CA ILE A 189 12.25 -3.08 -2.86
C ILE A 189 13.57 -3.46 -2.19
N ARG A 190 14.11 -2.61 -1.31
CA ARG A 190 15.36 -2.89 -0.59
C ARG A 190 15.26 -4.16 0.25
N ASN A 191 14.17 -4.30 1.01
CA ASN A 191 13.92 -5.48 1.84
C ASN A 191 13.80 -6.77 1.01
N SER A 192 13.29 -6.64 -0.22
CA SER A 192 13.07 -7.77 -1.13
C SER A 192 14.16 -7.92 -2.20
N TRP A 193 15.18 -7.07 -2.22
CA TRP A 193 16.05 -6.89 -3.39
C TRP A 193 16.72 -8.18 -3.84
N LEU A 194 17.25 -8.95 -2.89
CA LEU A 194 17.90 -10.23 -3.19
C LEU A 194 16.97 -11.24 -3.90
N LYS A 195 15.65 -11.13 -3.70
CA LYS A 195 14.65 -11.98 -4.34
C LYS A 195 14.23 -11.46 -5.72
N ILE A 196 14.21 -10.14 -5.90
CA ILE A 196 13.63 -9.50 -7.11
C ILE A 196 14.66 -9.00 -8.12
N ARG A 197 15.94 -8.85 -7.73
CA ARG A 197 17.01 -8.27 -8.58
C ARG A 197 17.21 -9.01 -9.90
N ASP A 198 16.93 -10.32 -9.91
CA ASP A 198 17.14 -11.22 -11.04
C ASP A 198 15.91 -11.32 -11.95
N LEU A 199 14.80 -10.66 -11.59
CA LEU A 199 13.62 -10.57 -12.46
C LEU A 199 13.99 -9.85 -13.77
N PRO A 200 13.39 -10.25 -14.91
CA PRO A 200 13.73 -9.71 -16.22
C PRO A 200 13.75 -8.18 -16.28
N HIS A 201 12.72 -7.54 -15.72
CA HIS A 201 12.53 -6.08 -15.74
C HIS A 201 13.62 -5.31 -14.98
N PHE A 202 14.04 -5.82 -13.82
CA PHE A 202 15.15 -5.23 -13.06
C PHE A 202 16.48 -5.49 -13.75
N LYS A 203 16.69 -6.70 -14.28
CA LYS A 203 17.94 -7.08 -14.94
C LYS A 203 18.16 -6.32 -16.26
N SER A 204 17.09 -6.05 -17.02
CA SER A 204 17.15 -5.36 -18.30
C SER A 204 17.26 -3.84 -18.18
N SER A 205 16.94 -3.26 -17.02
CA SER A 205 17.04 -1.81 -16.77
C SER A 205 18.29 -1.49 -15.96
N PRO A 206 19.36 -0.93 -16.58
CA PRO A 206 20.51 -0.40 -15.84
C PRO A 206 20.13 0.70 -14.85
N TRP A 207 19.01 1.39 -15.11
CA TRP A 207 18.49 2.43 -14.23
C TRP A 207 18.10 1.86 -12.88
N PHE A 208 17.20 0.86 -12.87
CA PHE A 208 16.78 0.24 -11.63
C PHE A 208 17.84 -0.66 -11.03
N LYS A 209 18.52 -1.49 -11.84
CA LYS A 209 19.56 -2.38 -11.33
C LYS A 209 20.65 -1.62 -10.60
N ASN A 210 21.33 -0.71 -11.31
CA ASN A 210 22.48 -0.02 -10.74
C ASN A 210 22.03 1.04 -9.71
N GLY A 211 20.83 1.61 -9.89
CA GLY A 211 20.24 2.52 -8.92
C GLY A 211 19.96 1.84 -7.57
N PHE A 212 19.29 0.69 -7.56
CA PHE A 212 19.02 -0.05 -6.33
C PHE A 212 20.28 -0.69 -5.75
N GLU A 213 21.20 -1.23 -6.57
CA GLU A 213 22.49 -1.71 -6.09
C GLU A 213 23.30 -0.60 -5.38
N ALA A 214 23.25 0.63 -5.88
CA ALA A 214 23.87 1.78 -5.22
C ALA A 214 23.14 2.18 -3.94
N LEU A 215 21.80 2.24 -3.94
CA LEU A 215 21.04 2.68 -2.77
C LEU A 215 21.09 1.69 -1.60
N ILE A 216 21.22 0.40 -1.87
CA ILE A 216 21.20 -0.64 -0.83
C ILE A 216 22.42 -0.58 0.08
N THR A 217 23.55 -0.04 -0.39
CA THR A 217 24.74 0.12 0.44
C THR A 217 24.62 1.24 1.46
N GLU A 218 23.72 2.20 1.22
CA GLU A 218 23.43 3.29 2.15
C GLU A 218 22.28 2.91 3.10
N PRO A 219 22.31 3.33 4.38
CA PRO A 219 21.16 3.12 5.26
C PRO A 219 19.92 3.81 4.70
N HIS A 220 18.75 3.21 4.91
CA HIS A 220 17.49 3.87 4.57
C HIS A 220 17.20 4.96 5.60
N SER A 221 17.57 6.20 5.30
CA SER A 221 17.50 7.34 6.20
C SER A 221 16.72 8.50 5.57
N ASP A 222 16.39 9.50 6.38
CA ASP A 222 15.80 10.77 5.92
C ASP A 222 16.89 11.80 5.57
N GLU A 223 18.13 11.36 5.37
CA GLU A 223 19.22 12.25 4.96
C GLU A 223 18.99 12.77 3.54
N GLN A 224 19.19 14.08 3.34
CA GLN A 224 18.94 14.74 2.05
C GLN A 224 19.67 14.07 0.88
N GLU A 225 20.89 13.58 1.11
CA GLU A 225 21.67 12.87 0.10
C GLU A 225 20.97 11.59 -0.38
N TYR A 226 20.44 10.81 0.57
CA TYR A 226 19.71 9.59 0.28
C TYR A 226 18.34 9.89 -0.38
N LEU A 227 17.65 10.93 0.10
CA LEU A 227 16.37 11.38 -0.47
C LEU A 227 16.52 11.84 -1.92
N ASP A 228 17.58 12.60 -2.22
CA ASP A 228 17.90 13.01 -3.59
C ASP A 228 18.17 11.79 -4.46
N ALA A 229 18.98 10.85 -3.98
CA ALA A 229 19.31 9.63 -4.71
C ALA A 229 18.09 8.73 -4.96
N CYS A 230 17.16 8.65 -4.01
CA CYS A 230 15.85 8.05 -4.23
C CYS A 230 15.07 8.83 -5.30
N GLY A 231 15.03 10.16 -5.20
CA GLY A 231 14.40 11.05 -6.18
C GLY A 231 14.88 10.81 -7.61
N TRP A 232 16.17 10.49 -7.81
CA TRP A 232 16.70 10.11 -9.11
C TRP A 232 15.95 8.92 -9.71
N LEU A 233 15.68 7.85 -8.95
CA LEU A 233 14.91 6.69 -9.45
C LEU A 233 13.52 7.07 -9.97
N PHE A 234 12.89 8.04 -9.32
CA PHE A 234 11.57 8.57 -9.65
C PHE A 234 11.62 9.76 -10.63
N GLY A 235 12.76 10.00 -11.27
CA GLY A 235 12.89 10.96 -12.37
C GLY A 235 13.24 12.39 -11.97
N GLN A 236 13.89 12.58 -10.83
CA GLN A 236 14.44 13.89 -10.45
C GLN A 236 15.88 14.04 -10.96
N ASN A 237 16.06 14.82 -12.03
CA ASN A 237 17.35 14.93 -12.73
C ASN A 237 18.44 15.69 -11.94
N ASN A 238 18.07 16.54 -10.97
CA ASN A 238 19.02 17.24 -10.10
C ASN A 238 19.85 16.29 -9.24
N ALA A 239 19.40 15.05 -9.03
CA ALA A 239 20.05 14.08 -8.16
C ALA A 239 21.07 13.15 -8.85
N LEU A 240 21.35 13.32 -10.16
CA LEU A 240 22.25 12.43 -10.90
C LEU A 240 23.67 12.37 -10.33
N GLN A 241 24.23 13.51 -9.92
CA GLN A 241 25.57 13.54 -9.34
C GLN A 241 25.61 12.86 -7.96
N THR A 242 24.53 13.00 -7.20
CA THR A 242 24.35 12.39 -5.89
C THR A 242 24.37 10.87 -5.98
N ILE A 243 23.53 10.27 -6.85
CA ILE A 243 23.50 8.82 -7.02
C ILE A 243 24.82 8.27 -7.58
N ARG A 244 25.54 9.03 -8.42
CA ARG A 244 26.87 8.64 -8.91
C ARG A 244 27.93 8.63 -7.82
N ARG A 245 27.83 9.54 -6.86
CA ARG A 245 28.70 9.58 -5.69
C ARG A 245 28.42 8.36 -4.79
N ILE A 246 27.15 8.07 -4.50
CA ILE A 246 26.74 6.87 -3.75
C ILE A 246 27.21 5.59 -4.45
N ALA A 247 27.02 5.48 -5.77
CA ALA A 247 27.47 4.34 -6.56
C ALA A 247 28.99 4.10 -6.43
N LYS A 248 29.79 5.15 -6.34
CA LYS A 248 31.24 5.04 -6.13
C LYS A 248 31.56 4.38 -4.77
N TYR A 249 30.84 4.74 -3.71
CA TYR A 249 30.98 4.09 -2.39
C TYR A 249 30.56 2.62 -2.43
N ALA A 250 29.53 2.31 -3.24
CA ALA A 250 29.07 0.95 -3.51
C ALA A 250 30.01 0.12 -4.44
N ARG A 251 31.19 0.65 -4.80
CA ARG A 251 32.14 0.04 -5.77
C ARG A 251 31.55 -0.18 -7.18
N LEU A 252 30.48 0.54 -7.52
CA LEU A 252 29.95 0.59 -8.88
C LEU A 252 30.63 1.71 -9.66
N ALA A 253 30.91 1.46 -10.95
CA ALA A 253 31.45 2.50 -11.82
C ALA A 253 30.42 3.64 -11.97
N PRO A 254 30.75 4.92 -11.74
CA PRO A 254 29.77 6.02 -11.87
C PRO A 254 29.15 6.14 -13.26
N ARG A 255 29.85 5.65 -14.29
CA ARG A 255 29.35 5.58 -15.68
C ARG A 255 28.28 4.51 -15.89
N ALA A 256 28.18 3.54 -14.97
CA ALA A 256 27.11 2.55 -14.98
C ALA A 256 25.76 3.17 -14.59
N ILE A 257 25.75 4.32 -13.91
CA ILE A 257 24.53 5.10 -13.66
C ILE A 257 24.19 5.93 -14.92
N PRO A 258 23.14 5.55 -15.67
CA PRO A 258 22.77 6.23 -16.91
C PRO A 258 22.30 7.67 -16.66
N ASN A 259 22.37 8.51 -17.70
CA ASN A 259 21.74 9.84 -17.65
C ASN A 259 20.22 9.68 -17.80
N MET A 260 19.46 10.57 -17.16
CA MET A 260 18.01 10.60 -17.33
C MET A 260 17.63 10.87 -18.79
N PRO A 261 16.81 10.02 -19.43
CA PRO A 261 16.27 10.28 -20.75
C PRO A 261 15.53 11.62 -20.80
N LYS A 262 15.97 12.53 -21.68
CA LYS A 262 15.38 13.87 -21.83
C LYS A 262 14.49 14.00 -23.05
N ILE A 263 14.75 13.20 -24.08
CA ILE A 263 14.04 13.23 -25.37
C ILE A 263 13.17 11.98 -25.54
N LYS A 264 12.15 12.08 -26.39
CA LYS A 264 11.13 11.04 -26.59
C LYS A 264 11.73 9.69 -26.98
N GLU A 265 12.72 9.71 -27.87
CA GLU A 265 13.40 8.52 -28.40
C GLU A 265 14.16 7.80 -27.27
N THR A 266 14.80 8.55 -26.38
CA THR A 266 15.46 7.97 -25.20
C THR A 266 14.48 7.55 -24.10
N ALA A 267 13.27 8.12 -24.10
CA ALA A 267 12.26 7.92 -23.06
C ALA A 267 11.51 6.59 -23.18
N GLU A 268 11.71 5.83 -24.27
CA GLU A 268 11.21 4.46 -24.40
C GLU A 268 11.66 3.56 -23.25
N ILE A 269 12.82 3.85 -22.63
CA ILE A 269 13.27 3.15 -21.42
C ILE A 269 12.29 3.29 -20.25
N TYR A 270 11.54 4.40 -20.14
CA TYR A 270 10.50 4.55 -19.12
C TYR A 270 9.29 3.64 -19.38
N VAL A 271 9.02 3.28 -20.63
CA VAL A 271 7.94 2.33 -20.96
C VAL A 271 8.30 0.94 -20.44
N HIS A 272 9.58 0.56 -20.54
CA HIS A 272 10.10 -0.68 -19.94
C HIS A 272 10.18 -0.65 -18.40
N HIS A 273 9.92 0.50 -17.75
CA HIS A 273 9.87 0.60 -16.30
C HIS A 273 8.48 0.33 -15.71
N LEU A 274 7.43 0.34 -16.55
CA LEU A 274 6.03 0.24 -16.14
C LEU A 274 5.35 -1.06 -16.56
N VAL A 275 6.08 -1.95 -17.23
CA VAL A 275 5.61 -3.25 -17.74
C VAL A 275 6.58 -4.34 -17.31
#